data_AF-A0A8T1WRT7-F1
#
_entry.id   AF-A0A8T1WRT7-F1
#
_cell.length_a   1.000
_cell.length_b   1.000
_cell.length_c   1.000
_cell.angle_alpha   90.00
_cell.angle_beta   90.00
_cell.angle_gamma   90.00
#
_symmetry.space_group_name_H-M   'P 1'
#
loop_
_entity.id
_entity.type
_entity.pdbx_description
1 polymer ?
#
loop_
_entity_poly.entity_id
_entity_poly.type
_entity_poly.pdbx_seq_one_letter_code
_entity_poly.pdbx_strand_id
1 'polypeptide(L)'
;MVTSLLLVLTAAFALAVGNAQVPIPGEPPGFTIGHGSGSAGVQLETYIDLLCPYSKAAYAGVKALADHYKPDELRVKAILFPLPFHQHGFTAAESVFTITSALGDDHFTPWIEVVYENQESFWNEATKDRSAVQVTDDLKALALKEFSSLTDKQWEEGMTGFGGTKADGLTRVAWKYACTRTITGTPQYTLNGVRFEEADSSWGLEDWIKAIDPLVQANKLKEDL
;
A
#
# COMPACT_ATOMS: atom_id res chain seq x y z
N MET A 1 -29.80 25.60 36.76
CA MET A 1 -29.80 24.15 36.42
C MET A 1 -29.74 23.90 34.91
N VAL A 2 -30.58 24.55 34.08
CA VAL A 2 -30.61 24.32 32.62
C VAL A 2 -29.28 24.67 31.92
N THR A 3 -28.62 25.75 32.31
CA THR A 3 -27.32 26.18 31.76
C THR A 3 -26.16 25.24 32.08
N SER A 4 -26.14 24.64 33.27
CA SER A 4 -25.10 23.66 33.64
C SER A 4 -25.27 22.33 32.91
N LEU A 5 -26.51 21.89 32.65
CA LEU A 5 -26.79 20.69 31.88
C LEU A 5 -26.40 20.86 30.40
N LEU A 6 -26.64 22.06 29.84
CA LEU A 6 -26.26 22.39 28.46
C LEU A 6 -24.73 22.39 28.25
N LEU A 7 -23.97 22.89 29.23
CA LEU A 7 -22.49 22.88 29.23
C LEU A 7 -21.91 21.47 29.35
N VAL A 8 -22.51 20.62 30.18
CA VAL A 8 -22.09 19.20 30.30
C VAL A 8 -22.40 18.43 29.03
N LEU A 9 -23.56 18.67 28.41
CA LEU A 9 -23.92 18.05 27.12
C LEU A 9 -23.03 18.52 25.97
N THR A 10 -22.65 19.80 25.92
CA THR A 10 -21.72 20.30 24.88
C THR A 10 -20.29 19.79 25.07
N ALA A 11 -19.80 19.69 26.31
CA ALA A 11 -18.50 19.08 26.60
C ALA A 11 -18.47 17.57 26.26
N ALA A 12 -19.54 16.83 26.59
CA ALA A 12 -19.68 15.42 26.23
C ALA A 12 -19.79 15.22 24.71
N PHE A 13 -20.47 16.13 24.00
CA PHE A 13 -20.54 16.10 22.54
C PHE A 13 -19.17 16.40 21.91
N ALA A 14 -18.45 17.41 22.40
CA ALA A 14 -17.10 17.76 21.96
C ALA A 14 -16.08 16.63 22.14
N LEU A 15 -16.20 15.84 23.22
CA LEU A 15 -15.38 14.64 23.46
C LEU A 15 -15.78 13.44 22.58
N ALA A 16 -17.00 13.43 22.04
CA ALA A 16 -17.47 12.41 21.10
C ALA A 16 -17.12 12.73 19.63
N VAL A 17 -16.77 13.99 19.31
CA VAL A 17 -16.32 14.39 17.96
C VAL A 17 -14.83 14.07 17.79
N GLY A 18 -14.45 12.80 17.75
CA GLY A 18 -13.02 12.44 17.80
C GLY A 18 -12.54 11.19 17.07
N ASN A 19 -13.39 10.42 16.38
CA ASN A 19 -12.96 9.13 15.77
C ASN A 19 -13.14 9.03 14.24
N ALA A 20 -13.37 10.15 13.55
CA ALA A 20 -13.55 10.18 12.09
C ALA A 20 -12.34 10.75 11.31
N GLN A 21 -11.29 11.23 11.98
CA GLN A 21 -10.12 11.78 11.28
C GLN A 21 -9.28 10.67 10.62
N VAL A 22 -8.60 11.03 9.53
CA VAL A 22 -7.54 10.19 8.96
C VAL A 22 -6.44 10.11 10.01
N PRO A 23 -6.11 8.90 10.52
CA PRO A 23 -5.04 8.77 11.51
C PRO A 23 -3.74 9.28 10.89
N ILE A 24 -3.00 10.09 11.64
CA ILE A 24 -1.67 10.55 11.22
C ILE A 24 -0.70 9.38 11.46
N PRO A 25 -0.12 8.78 10.40
CA PRO A 25 0.87 7.73 10.57
C PRO A 25 2.15 8.30 11.18
N GLY A 26 2.89 7.47 11.91
CA GLY A 26 4.18 7.87 12.50
C GLY A 26 5.28 8.13 11.47
N GLU A 27 5.10 7.63 10.24
CA GLU A 27 6.00 7.78 9.11
C GLU A 27 5.22 7.85 7.79
N PRO A 28 5.80 8.35 6.68
CA PRO A 28 5.14 8.34 5.38
C PRO A 28 4.66 6.92 5.00
N PRO A 29 3.38 6.70 4.65
CA PRO A 29 2.84 5.36 4.34
C PRO A 29 3.45 4.70 3.11
N GLY A 30 3.40 3.37 3.07
CA GLY A 30 3.81 2.55 1.93
C GLY A 30 5.20 1.96 2.07
N PHE A 31 5.48 0.95 1.24
CA PHE A 31 6.68 0.12 1.28
C PHE A 31 7.64 0.48 0.15
N THR A 32 8.94 0.49 0.41
CA THR A 32 9.92 0.78 -0.63
C THR A 32 10.05 -0.42 -1.59
N ILE A 33 9.96 -0.17 -2.89
CA ILE A 33 10.36 -1.13 -3.92
C ILE A 33 11.83 -0.83 -4.27
N GLY A 34 12.67 -1.87 -4.32
CA GLY A 34 14.10 -1.71 -4.55
C GLY A 34 14.82 -1.16 -3.32
N HIS A 35 15.75 -0.23 -3.54
CA HIS A 35 16.72 0.20 -2.52
C HIS A 35 16.81 1.72 -2.33
N GLY A 36 15.77 2.45 -2.75
CA GLY A 36 15.68 3.90 -2.62
C GLY A 36 15.65 4.41 -1.18
N SER A 37 16.36 5.51 -0.92
CA SER A 37 16.47 6.15 0.40
C SER A 37 15.32 7.11 0.67
N GLY A 38 15.03 7.32 1.97
CA GLY A 38 14.15 8.39 2.42
C GLY A 38 14.57 9.80 2.04
N SER A 39 15.86 9.99 1.77
CA SER A 39 16.45 11.24 1.31
C SER A 39 16.57 11.35 -0.21
N ALA A 40 16.04 10.39 -0.99
CA ALA A 40 16.21 10.41 -2.43
C ALA A 40 15.61 11.68 -3.07
N GLY A 41 16.33 12.27 -4.02
CA GLY A 41 15.94 13.53 -4.66
C GLY A 41 14.65 13.44 -5.47
N VAL A 42 14.29 12.25 -5.94
CA VAL A 42 13.01 11.95 -6.60
C VAL A 42 12.24 10.90 -5.81
N GLN A 43 10.95 11.14 -5.62
CA GLN A 43 10.04 10.28 -4.86
C GLN A 43 8.87 9.89 -5.77
N LEU A 44 8.76 8.62 -6.12
CA LEU A 44 7.63 8.05 -6.85
C LEU A 44 6.78 7.23 -5.88
N GLU A 45 5.53 7.62 -5.67
CA GLU A 45 4.54 6.80 -4.97
C GLU A 45 3.66 6.12 -6.02
N THR A 46 3.54 4.79 -5.93
CA THR A 46 2.69 3.94 -6.75
C THR A 46 1.54 3.44 -5.88
N TYR A 47 0.30 3.68 -6.29
CA TYR A 47 -0.88 3.25 -5.55
C TYR A 47 -1.42 1.98 -6.19
N ILE A 48 -1.39 0.88 -5.45
CA ILE A 48 -1.61 -0.46 -5.99
C ILE A 48 -2.71 -1.21 -5.25
N ASP A 49 -3.39 -2.09 -5.97
CA ASP A 49 -4.29 -3.10 -5.43
C ASP A 49 -3.78 -4.47 -5.87
N LEU A 50 -3.56 -5.36 -4.91
CA LEU A 50 -3.04 -6.70 -5.14
C LEU A 50 -3.94 -7.56 -6.04
N LEU A 51 -5.24 -7.25 -6.13
CA LEU A 51 -6.18 -7.97 -6.99
C LEU A 51 -6.44 -7.27 -8.33
N CYS A 52 -5.86 -6.08 -8.55
CA CYS A 52 -5.97 -5.38 -9.81
C CYS A 52 -5.00 -5.94 -10.86
N PRO A 53 -5.47 -6.43 -12.02
CA PRO A 53 -4.60 -6.94 -13.08
C PRO A 53 -3.65 -5.87 -13.63
N TYR A 54 -4.06 -4.60 -13.67
CA TYR A 54 -3.21 -3.51 -14.13
C TYR A 54 -2.12 -3.14 -13.11
N SER A 55 -2.38 -3.30 -11.81
CA SER A 55 -1.33 -3.14 -10.79
C SER A 55 -0.26 -4.22 -10.93
N LYS A 56 -0.68 -5.47 -11.19
CA LYS A 56 0.23 -6.58 -11.55
C LYS A 56 1.02 -6.28 -12.82
N ALA A 57 0.36 -5.81 -13.89
CA ALA A 57 1.02 -5.50 -15.15
C ALA A 57 2.08 -4.40 -15.02
N ALA A 58 1.80 -3.34 -14.24
CA ALA A 58 2.73 -2.24 -14.01
C ALA A 58 3.97 -2.63 -13.19
N TYR A 59 3.86 -3.67 -12.36
CA TYR A 59 4.86 -4.00 -11.35
C TYR A 59 6.26 -4.20 -11.94
N ALA A 60 6.37 -4.90 -13.07
CA ALA A 60 7.67 -5.18 -13.71
C ALA A 60 8.40 -3.89 -14.12
N GLY A 61 7.70 -2.93 -14.73
CA GLY A 61 8.28 -1.64 -15.12
C GLY A 61 8.69 -0.79 -13.92
N VAL A 62 7.85 -0.75 -12.89
CA VAL A 62 8.11 -0.04 -11.63
C VAL A 62 9.31 -0.65 -10.89
N LYS A 63 9.41 -1.98 -10.84
CA LYS A 63 10.55 -2.67 -10.21
C LYS A 63 11.85 -2.40 -10.97
N ALA A 64 11.84 -2.52 -12.30
CA ALA A 64 12.99 -2.21 -13.14
C ALA A 64 13.45 -0.75 -12.97
N LEU A 65 12.51 0.19 -12.83
CA LEU A 65 12.80 1.58 -12.53
C LEU A 65 13.49 1.74 -11.17
N ALA A 66 12.97 1.10 -10.13
CA ALA A 66 13.55 1.16 -8.78
C ALA A 66 14.97 0.59 -8.73
N ASP A 67 15.27 -0.43 -9.54
CA ASP A 67 16.59 -1.06 -9.63
C ASP A 67 17.59 -0.25 -10.48
N HIS A 68 17.12 0.67 -11.33
CA HIS A 68 17.96 1.43 -12.25
C HIS A 68 18.73 2.58 -11.60
N TYR A 69 18.09 3.27 -10.65
CA TYR A 69 18.63 4.49 -10.02
C TYR A 69 19.30 4.20 -8.70
N LYS A 70 20.28 5.04 -8.32
CA LYS A 70 20.95 4.91 -7.01
C LYS A 70 19.99 5.23 -5.85
N PRO A 71 20.28 4.73 -4.63
CA PRO A 71 19.47 4.99 -3.44
C PRO A 71 19.12 6.46 -3.20
N ASP A 72 20.03 7.38 -3.47
CA ASP A 72 19.90 8.83 -3.26
C ASP A 72 19.25 9.57 -4.45
N GLU A 73 19.12 8.93 -5.61
CA GLU A 73 18.54 9.54 -6.81
C GLU A 73 17.01 9.35 -6.84
N LEU A 74 16.52 8.13 -6.62
CA LEU A 74 15.11 7.78 -6.69
C LEU A 74 14.70 6.86 -5.54
N ARG A 75 13.53 7.12 -4.96
CA ARG A 75 12.80 6.13 -4.17
C ARG A 75 11.43 5.88 -4.76
N VAL A 76 11.12 4.60 -4.97
CA VAL A 76 9.80 4.12 -5.35
C VAL A 76 9.11 3.53 -4.12
N LYS A 77 7.88 3.98 -3.83
CA LYS A 77 7.05 3.44 -2.75
C LYS A 77 5.76 2.87 -3.28
N ALA A 78 5.36 1.70 -2.81
CA ALA A 78 4.04 1.13 -3.04
C ALA A 78 3.10 1.44 -1.86
N ILE A 79 1.97 2.07 -2.16
CA ILE A 79 0.91 2.39 -1.21
C ILE A 79 -0.28 1.49 -1.55
N LEU A 80 -0.74 0.72 -0.58
CA LEU A 80 -1.89 -0.18 -0.77
C LEU A 80 -3.20 0.62 -0.81
N PHE A 81 -3.92 0.49 -1.92
CA PHE A 81 -5.22 1.08 -2.16
C PHE A 81 -6.18 0.04 -2.73
N PRO A 82 -6.67 -0.90 -1.89
CA PRO A 82 -7.65 -1.90 -2.33
C PRO A 82 -8.93 -1.23 -2.85
N LEU A 83 -9.31 -1.58 -4.07
CA LEU A 83 -10.49 -1.05 -4.74
C LEU A 83 -11.76 -1.72 -4.21
N PRO A 84 -12.84 -0.96 -3.98
CA PRO A 84 -14.03 -1.46 -3.30
C PRO A 84 -14.82 -2.51 -4.10
N PHE A 85 -14.54 -2.66 -5.39
CA PHE A 85 -15.15 -3.65 -6.28
C PHE A 85 -14.31 -4.92 -6.47
N HIS A 86 -13.13 -5.02 -5.86
CA HIS A 86 -12.43 -6.29 -5.67
C HIS A 86 -12.83 -6.88 -4.31
N GLN A 87 -13.65 -7.93 -4.32
CA GLN A 87 -14.35 -8.44 -3.13
C GLN A 87 -13.41 -8.75 -1.96
N HIS A 88 -12.19 -9.20 -2.25
CA HIS A 88 -11.16 -9.51 -1.26
C HIS A 88 -9.92 -8.60 -1.36
N GLY A 89 -10.03 -7.44 -2.02
CA GLY A 89 -8.90 -6.52 -2.19
C GLY A 89 -8.36 -6.04 -0.84
N PHE A 90 -9.26 -5.72 0.10
CA PHE A 90 -8.86 -5.32 1.45
C PHE A 90 -8.20 -6.47 2.22
N THR A 91 -8.72 -7.70 2.13
CA THR A 91 -8.12 -8.90 2.74
C THR A 91 -6.71 -9.15 2.18
N ALA A 92 -6.52 -9.01 0.86
CA ALA A 92 -5.20 -9.13 0.24
C ALA A 92 -4.25 -8.02 0.74
N ALA A 93 -4.70 -6.76 0.84
CA ALA A 93 -3.89 -5.67 1.37
C ALA A 93 -3.52 -5.87 2.87
N GLU A 94 -4.45 -6.39 3.69
CA GLU A 94 -4.22 -6.69 5.11
C GLU A 94 -3.15 -7.78 5.30
N SER A 95 -3.09 -8.75 4.39
CA SER A 95 -2.05 -9.80 4.42
C SER A 95 -0.64 -9.24 4.25
N VAL A 96 -0.47 -8.14 3.51
CA VAL A 96 0.82 -7.46 3.37
C VAL A 96 1.29 -6.91 4.71
N PHE A 97 0.44 -6.14 5.40
CA PHE A 97 0.78 -5.59 6.70
C PHE A 97 0.99 -6.68 7.76
N THR A 98 0.29 -7.80 7.63
CA THR A 98 0.50 -8.97 8.50
C THR A 98 1.90 -9.54 8.32
N ILE A 99 2.31 -9.79 7.08
CA ILE A 99 3.62 -10.36 6.78
C ILE A 99 4.74 -9.39 7.14
N THR A 100 4.63 -8.11 6.79
CA THR A 100 5.69 -7.14 7.08
C THR A 100 5.77 -6.82 8.58
N SER A 101 4.65 -6.83 9.31
CA SER A 101 4.69 -6.73 10.77
C SER A 101 5.35 -7.93 11.44
N ALA A 102 5.20 -9.13 10.86
CA ALA A 102 5.73 -10.37 11.42
C ALA A 102 7.21 -10.60 11.06
N LEU A 103 7.61 -10.28 9.84
CA LEU A 103 8.90 -10.69 9.26
C LEU A 103 9.80 -9.51 8.85
N GLY A 104 9.26 -8.31 8.71
CA GLY A 104 9.98 -7.12 8.25
C GLY A 104 9.53 -6.61 6.88
N ASP A 105 9.81 -5.33 6.61
CA ASP A 105 9.39 -4.66 5.36
C ASP A 105 10.09 -5.19 4.11
N ASP A 106 11.25 -5.85 4.25
CA ASP A 106 11.96 -6.54 3.18
C ASP A 106 11.16 -7.73 2.59
N HIS A 107 10.14 -8.20 3.32
CA HIS A 107 9.21 -9.24 2.86
C HIS A 107 8.03 -8.68 2.06
N PHE A 108 7.94 -7.36 1.87
CA PHE A 108 6.89 -6.73 1.05
C PHE A 108 6.93 -7.23 -0.41
N THR A 109 8.06 -7.08 -1.11
CA THR A 109 8.13 -7.43 -2.54
C THR A 109 7.97 -8.93 -2.78
N PRO A 110 8.63 -9.85 -2.04
CA PRO A 110 8.38 -11.29 -2.19
C PRO A 110 6.90 -11.63 -2.00
N TRP A 111 6.22 -11.02 -1.03
CA TRP A 111 4.82 -11.34 -0.78
C TRP A 111 3.88 -10.87 -1.89
N ILE A 112 4.01 -9.62 -2.36
CA ILE A 112 3.14 -9.15 -3.46
C ILE A 112 3.39 -9.93 -4.75
N GLU A 113 4.63 -10.41 -4.99
CA GLU A 113 4.96 -11.28 -6.12
C GLU A 113 4.18 -12.60 -6.02
N VAL A 114 4.16 -13.26 -4.86
CA VAL A 114 3.33 -14.47 -4.65
C VAL A 114 1.84 -14.19 -4.88
N VAL A 115 1.31 -13.08 -4.36
CA VAL A 115 -0.10 -12.74 -4.58
C VAL A 115 -0.37 -12.46 -6.05
N TYR A 116 0.52 -11.76 -6.76
CA TYR A 116 0.37 -11.51 -8.18
C TYR A 116 0.45 -12.79 -9.02
N GLU A 117 1.32 -13.74 -8.67
CA GLU A 117 1.40 -15.05 -9.32
C GLU A 117 0.09 -15.83 -9.18
N ASN A 118 -0.59 -15.70 -8.04
CA ASN A 118 -1.85 -16.39 -7.73
C ASN A 118 -3.09 -15.49 -7.88
N GLN A 119 -2.96 -14.31 -8.49
CA GLN A 119 -3.96 -13.24 -8.42
C GLN A 119 -5.37 -13.68 -8.85
N GLU A 120 -5.44 -14.48 -9.93
CA GLU A 120 -6.70 -14.91 -10.52
C GLU A 120 -7.53 -15.80 -9.59
N SER A 121 -6.88 -16.56 -8.68
CA SER A 121 -7.60 -17.40 -7.71
C SER A 121 -8.33 -16.58 -6.64
N PHE A 122 -8.01 -15.28 -6.53
CA PHE A 122 -8.61 -14.35 -5.58
C PHE A 122 -9.58 -13.37 -6.25
N TRP A 123 -9.81 -13.49 -7.55
CA TRP A 123 -10.77 -12.64 -8.26
C TRP A 123 -12.22 -12.98 -7.90
N ASN A 124 -13.10 -12.00 -8.07
CA ASN A 124 -14.50 -12.06 -7.68
C ASN A 124 -15.22 -13.33 -8.16
N GLU A 125 -14.97 -13.79 -9.40
CA GLU A 125 -15.61 -15.02 -9.90
C GLU A 125 -15.07 -16.26 -9.19
N ALA A 126 -13.75 -16.37 -9.02
CA ALA A 126 -13.09 -17.48 -8.35
C ALA A 126 -13.48 -17.59 -6.87
N THR A 127 -13.75 -16.45 -6.23
CA THR A 127 -14.08 -16.37 -4.80
C THR A 127 -15.55 -16.02 -4.53
N LYS A 128 -16.44 -16.12 -5.52
CA LYS A 128 -17.84 -15.65 -5.41
C LYS A 128 -18.61 -16.25 -4.23
N ASP A 129 -18.29 -17.49 -3.85
CA ASP A 129 -18.92 -18.22 -2.74
C ASP A 129 -18.00 -18.32 -1.49
N ARG A 130 -16.88 -17.57 -1.48
CA ARG A 130 -15.89 -17.62 -0.40
C ARG A 130 -16.11 -16.48 0.58
N SER A 131 -16.02 -16.78 1.87
CA SER A 131 -15.96 -15.76 2.91
C SER A 131 -14.55 -15.16 3.01
N ALA A 132 -14.45 -13.98 3.64
CA ALA A 132 -13.14 -13.37 3.92
C ALA A 132 -12.26 -14.23 4.85
N VAL A 133 -12.86 -15.06 5.71
CA VAL A 133 -12.13 -16.06 6.53
C VAL A 133 -11.53 -17.15 5.65
N GLN A 134 -12.31 -17.71 4.71
CA GLN A 134 -11.78 -18.74 3.80
C GLN A 134 -10.67 -18.20 2.90
N VAL A 135 -10.79 -16.96 2.42
CA VAL A 135 -9.73 -16.32 1.63
C VAL A 135 -8.50 -16.02 2.49
N THR A 136 -8.69 -15.68 3.77
CA THR A 136 -7.60 -15.56 4.74
C THR A 136 -6.84 -16.88 4.88
N ASP A 137 -7.53 -18.01 4.96
CA ASP A 137 -6.90 -19.33 5.04
C ASP A 137 -6.13 -19.69 3.76
N ASP A 138 -6.67 -19.33 2.59
CA ASP A 138 -5.98 -19.53 1.30
C ASP A 138 -4.69 -18.70 1.21
N LEU A 139 -4.74 -17.43 1.63
CA LEU A 139 -3.56 -16.57 1.70
C LEU A 139 -2.55 -17.08 2.73
N LYS A 140 -3.01 -17.63 3.86
CA LYS A 140 -2.15 -18.28 4.88
C LYS A 140 -1.36 -19.42 4.26
N ALA A 141 -2.01 -20.27 3.47
CA ALA A 141 -1.36 -21.40 2.81
C ALA A 141 -0.25 -20.95 1.85
N LEU A 142 -0.47 -19.87 1.09
CA LEU A 142 0.55 -19.26 0.24
C LEU A 142 1.70 -18.66 1.07
N ALA A 143 1.37 -17.93 2.14
CA ALA A 143 2.35 -17.26 2.98
C ALA A 143 3.26 -18.26 3.72
N LEU A 144 2.70 -19.35 4.28
CA LEU A 144 3.48 -20.40 4.94
C LEU A 144 4.34 -21.22 3.96
N LYS A 145 3.92 -21.31 2.70
CA LYS A 145 4.71 -21.95 1.64
C LYS A 145 5.93 -21.09 1.26
N GLU A 146 5.75 -19.78 1.16
CA GLU A 146 6.82 -18.84 0.81
C GLU A 146 7.77 -18.58 1.99
N PHE A 147 7.21 -18.32 3.17
CA PHE A 147 7.97 -17.87 4.33
C PHE A 147 8.01 -18.95 5.41
N SER A 148 9.03 -19.81 5.35
CA SER A 148 9.24 -20.87 6.35
C SER A 148 9.42 -20.37 7.80
N SER A 149 9.78 -19.09 7.98
CA SER A 149 9.91 -18.43 9.28
C SER A 149 8.59 -17.86 9.83
N LEU A 150 7.54 -17.80 9.01
CA LEU A 150 6.22 -17.36 9.44
C LEU A 150 5.56 -18.44 10.31
N THR A 151 5.02 -18.04 11.45
CA THR A 151 4.25 -18.93 12.33
C THR A 151 2.75 -18.71 12.20
N ASP A 152 1.96 -19.74 12.51
CA ASP A 152 0.50 -19.64 12.59
C ASP A 152 0.05 -18.50 13.49
N LYS A 153 0.72 -18.35 14.65
CA LYS A 153 0.43 -17.30 15.62
C LYS A 153 0.63 -15.90 15.03
N GLN A 154 1.76 -15.67 14.34
CA GLN A 154 2.03 -14.38 13.70
C GLN A 154 1.00 -14.06 12.61
N TRP A 155 0.56 -15.06 11.84
CA TRP A 155 -0.51 -14.88 10.87
C TRP A 155 -1.84 -14.51 11.53
N GLU A 156 -2.26 -15.26 12.54
CA GLU A 156 -3.53 -15.09 13.25
C GLU A 156 -3.61 -13.78 14.05
N GLU A 157 -2.47 -13.23 14.48
CA GLU A 157 -2.39 -11.88 15.09
C GLU A 157 -2.74 -10.77 14.09
N GLY A 158 -2.47 -10.97 12.80
CA GLY A 158 -2.75 -10.00 11.75
C GLY A 158 -4.05 -10.24 11.00
N MET A 159 -4.40 -11.51 10.73
CA MET A 159 -5.46 -11.89 9.80
C MET A 159 -6.55 -12.72 10.50
N THR A 160 -7.69 -12.07 10.78
CA THR A 160 -8.87 -12.73 11.39
C THR A 160 -9.97 -13.07 10.39
N GLY A 161 -9.90 -12.51 9.18
CA GLY A 161 -10.97 -12.59 8.17
C GLY A 161 -12.19 -11.70 8.45
N PHE A 162 -12.17 -10.92 9.54
CA PHE A 162 -13.22 -9.93 9.86
C PHE A 162 -12.66 -8.59 10.38
N GLY A 163 -11.34 -8.41 10.36
CA GLY A 163 -10.65 -7.20 10.78
C GLY A 163 -10.50 -7.06 12.31
N GLY A 164 -10.24 -5.84 12.76
CA GLY A 164 -10.05 -5.51 14.19
C GLY A 164 -8.62 -5.74 14.72
N THR A 165 -7.69 -6.11 13.85
CA THR A 165 -6.27 -6.31 14.18
C THR A 165 -5.47 -5.02 13.96
N LYS A 166 -4.19 -5.03 14.37
CA LYS A 166 -3.25 -3.96 14.01
C LYS A 166 -3.06 -3.87 12.50
N ALA A 167 -3.05 -5.00 11.79
CA ALA A 167 -2.91 -5.05 10.33
C ALA A 167 -4.13 -4.42 9.62
N ASP A 168 -5.37 -4.71 10.06
CA ASP A 168 -6.58 -4.02 9.60
C ASP A 168 -6.44 -2.50 9.81
N GLY A 169 -5.97 -2.07 10.99
CA GLY A 169 -5.70 -0.67 11.29
C GLY A 169 -4.72 -0.01 10.31
N LEU A 170 -3.56 -0.64 10.05
CA LEU A 170 -2.56 -0.15 9.11
C LEU A 170 -3.11 -0.09 7.68
N THR A 171 -3.88 -1.09 7.27
CA THR A 171 -4.56 -1.15 5.97
C THR A 171 -5.52 0.02 5.78
N ARG A 172 -6.32 0.35 6.81
CA ARG A 172 -7.19 1.52 6.82
C ARG A 172 -6.41 2.83 6.71
N VAL A 173 -5.25 2.94 7.38
CA VAL A 173 -4.41 4.14 7.30
C VAL A 173 -3.87 4.34 5.89
N ALA A 174 -3.31 3.30 5.26
CA ALA A 174 -2.83 3.37 3.88
C ALA A 174 -3.94 3.71 2.89
N TRP A 175 -5.11 3.08 3.02
CA TRP A 175 -6.26 3.37 2.18
C TRP A 175 -6.74 4.83 2.33
N LYS A 176 -6.87 5.33 3.57
CA LYS A 176 -7.25 6.72 3.85
C LYS A 176 -6.20 7.71 3.35
N TYR A 177 -4.91 7.40 3.50
CA TYR A 177 -3.83 8.22 2.94
C TYR A 177 -3.98 8.39 1.43
N ALA A 178 -4.22 7.31 0.70
CA ALA A 178 -4.49 7.36 -0.74
C ALA A 178 -5.71 8.24 -1.08
N CYS A 179 -6.79 8.19 -0.28
CA CYS A 179 -7.94 9.09 -0.46
C CYS A 179 -7.56 10.58 -0.32
N THR A 180 -6.66 10.94 0.61
CA THR A 180 -6.17 12.33 0.74
C THR A 180 -5.37 12.80 -0.48
N ARG A 181 -4.89 11.86 -1.29
CA ARG A 181 -4.16 12.09 -2.55
C ARG A 181 -5.04 11.94 -3.79
N THR A 182 -6.35 11.98 -3.60
CA THR A 182 -7.39 11.89 -4.65
C THR A 182 -7.30 10.63 -5.51
N ILE A 183 -6.72 9.56 -4.97
CA ILE A 183 -6.58 8.29 -5.69
C ILE A 183 -7.97 7.65 -5.83
N THR A 184 -8.26 7.23 -7.06
CA THR A 184 -9.58 6.67 -7.44
C THR A 184 -9.48 5.34 -8.15
N GLY A 185 -8.27 4.91 -8.50
CA GLY A 185 -8.00 3.70 -9.27
C GLY A 185 -6.58 3.22 -9.04
N THR A 186 -6.26 2.05 -9.58
CA THR A 186 -4.94 1.45 -9.50
C THR A 186 -4.55 0.82 -10.85
N PRO A 187 -3.28 0.91 -11.29
CA PRO A 187 -2.25 1.72 -10.66
C PRO A 187 -2.52 3.22 -10.91
N GLN A 188 -2.17 4.05 -9.93
CA GLN A 188 -2.05 5.49 -10.08
C GLN A 188 -0.73 5.93 -9.44
N TYR A 189 -0.27 7.13 -9.76
CA TYR A 189 1.07 7.58 -9.36
C TYR A 189 1.06 9.02 -8.84
N THR A 190 1.92 9.29 -7.87
CA THR A 190 2.35 10.66 -7.57
C THR A 190 3.87 10.76 -7.65
N LEU A 191 4.36 11.78 -8.34
CA LEU A 191 5.78 12.08 -8.55
C LEU A 191 6.13 13.36 -7.80
N ASN A 192 7.02 13.28 -6.82
CA ASN A 192 7.36 14.36 -5.89
C ASN A 192 6.11 15.02 -5.25
N GLY A 193 5.09 14.20 -4.95
CA GLY A 193 3.83 14.64 -4.33
C GLY A 193 2.79 15.22 -5.30
N VAL A 194 3.10 15.32 -6.61
CA VAL A 194 2.16 15.76 -7.64
C VAL A 194 1.56 14.56 -8.36
N ARG A 195 0.26 14.61 -8.68
CA ARG A 195 -0.41 13.54 -9.46
C ARG A 195 0.25 13.40 -10.83
N PHE A 196 0.62 12.18 -11.18
CA PHE A 196 1.31 11.85 -12.42
C PHE A 196 0.43 10.91 -13.25
N GLU A 197 -0.16 11.45 -14.33
CA GLU A 197 -1.19 10.76 -15.13
C GLU A 197 -0.66 10.23 -16.48
N GLU A 198 0.60 10.52 -16.81
CA GLU A 198 1.20 10.10 -18.09
C GLU A 198 1.51 8.60 -18.12
N ALA A 199 1.84 8.02 -16.96
CA ALA A 199 2.16 6.60 -16.85
C ALA A 199 0.91 5.70 -16.86
N ASP A 200 1.01 4.61 -17.59
CA ASP A 200 0.04 3.52 -17.59
C ASP A 200 0.69 2.17 -17.20
N SER A 201 -0.12 1.12 -17.09
CA SER A 201 0.34 -0.20 -16.64
C SER A 201 1.24 -0.96 -17.62
N SER A 202 1.40 -0.47 -18.85
CA SER A 202 2.27 -1.06 -19.87
C SER A 202 3.68 -0.46 -19.91
N TRP A 203 3.91 0.64 -19.18
CA TRP A 203 5.20 1.33 -19.18
C TRP A 203 6.34 0.43 -18.71
N GLY A 204 7.32 0.26 -19.59
CA GLY A 204 8.59 -0.38 -19.28
C GLY A 204 9.61 0.60 -18.71
N LEU A 205 10.82 0.11 -18.45
CA LEU A 205 11.92 0.93 -17.93
C LEU A 205 12.22 2.14 -18.82
N GLU A 206 12.24 1.98 -20.15
CA GLU A 206 12.55 3.08 -21.07
C GLU A 206 11.53 4.23 -20.99
N ASP A 207 10.25 3.92 -20.79
CA ASP A 207 9.20 4.94 -20.66
C ASP A 207 9.33 5.69 -19.33
N TRP A 208 9.61 4.94 -18.25
CA TRP A 208 9.89 5.54 -16.95
C TRP A 208 11.13 6.43 -16.96
N ILE A 209 12.22 6.02 -17.62
CA ILE A 209 13.44 6.82 -17.72
C ILE A 209 13.15 8.18 -18.37
N LYS A 210 12.33 8.22 -19.43
CA LYS A 210 11.97 9.49 -20.10
C LYS A 210 11.31 10.50 -19.14
N ALA A 211 10.52 10.01 -18.18
CA ALA A 211 9.86 10.85 -17.19
C ALA A 211 10.75 11.21 -15.99
N ILE A 212 11.58 10.27 -15.54
CA ILE A 212 12.33 10.39 -14.28
C ILE A 212 13.72 11.03 -14.45
N ASP A 213 14.43 10.72 -15.54
CA ASP A 213 15.81 11.19 -15.74
C ASP A 213 15.93 12.72 -15.70
N PRO A 214 15.05 13.51 -16.35
CA PRO A 214 15.12 14.97 -16.26
C PRO A 214 15.06 15.51 -14.83
N LEU A 215 14.32 14.85 -13.92
CA LEU A 215 14.20 15.24 -12.52
C LEU A 215 15.47 14.89 -11.73
N VAL A 216 16.04 13.71 -11.98
CA VAL A 216 17.29 13.26 -11.36
C VAL A 216 18.44 14.18 -11.77
N GLN A 217 18.59 14.49 -13.06
CA GLN A 217 19.65 15.40 -13.53
C GLN A 217 19.48 16.82 -12.96
N ALA A 218 18.24 17.31 -12.87
CA ALA A 218 17.97 18.63 -12.29
C ALA A 218 18.37 18.75 -10.81
N ASN A 219 18.34 17.66 -10.04
CA ASN A 219 18.77 17.66 -8.65
C ASN A 219 20.30 17.65 -8.51
N LYS A 220 21.02 16.90 -9.36
CA LYS A 220 22.51 16.92 -9.37
C LYS A 220 23.07 18.32 -9.60
N LEU A 221 22.49 19.05 -10.55
CA LEU A 221 22.87 20.43 -10.84
C LEU A 221 22.68 21.39 -9.66
N LYS A 222 21.76 21.09 -8.71
CA LYS A 222 21.58 21.91 -7.50
C LYS A 222 22.62 21.63 -6.44
N GLU A 223 23.12 20.40 -6.36
CA GLU A 223 24.17 20.02 -5.41
C GLU A 223 25.53 20.61 -5.78
N ASP A 224 25.73 20.90 -7.07
CA ASP A 224 26.95 21.52 -7.60
C ASP A 224 26.99 23.07 -7.45
N LEU A 225 25.93 23.69 -6.91
CA LEU A 225 25.81 25.15 -6.68
C LEU A 225 26.12 25.53 -5.22
#